data_AF-A0A7K0JAB8-F1
#
_entry.id   AF-A0A7K0JAB8-F1
#
_cell.length_a   1.000
_cell.length_b   1.000
_cell.length_c   1.000
_cell.angle_alpha   90.00
_cell.angle_beta   90.00
_cell.angle_gamma   90.00
#
_symmetry.space_group_name_H-M   'P 1'
#
loop_
_entity.id
_entity.type
_entity.pdbx_description
1 polymer ?
#
loop_
_entity_poly.entity_id
_entity_poly.type
_entity_poly.pdbx_seq_one_letter_code
_entity_poly.pdbx_strand_id
1 'polypeptide(L)'
;EKEKRLLLRKLDRQRRANNPNKYNEDGTIKRENKDRSVKSNKYIKTQNELRELQRKQADIRKQNHEELANYILGLGNKIYVEDMNYKGLQSKAKETTINKKTGKYNKKKRFGKSLANKAPSMFLTILDNKLKFNGEELYKIDTWSVKASQYNHIEDKYIKKDLNERWNDFGDYKIQRDLYSSFLIMNVKNNLKEIDRGLCFKTFDNFKTLHDKEIERIKHSNDKTISSMGI
;
A
#
# COMPACT_ATOMS: atom_id res chain seq x y z
N GLU A 1 -10.90 10.51 -10.18
CA GLU A 1 -9.58 10.44 -10.87
C GLU A 1 -9.57 10.98 -12.29
N LYS A 2 -10.55 10.65 -13.14
CA LYS A 2 -10.66 11.22 -14.50
C LYS A 2 -10.66 12.75 -14.48
N GLU A 3 -11.48 13.35 -13.62
CA GLU A 3 -11.60 14.80 -13.44
C GLU A 3 -10.29 15.46 -12.99
N LYS A 4 -9.65 14.95 -11.93
CA LYS A 4 -8.33 15.39 -11.45
C LYS A 4 -7.30 15.46 -12.60
N ARG A 5 -7.27 14.44 -13.45
CA ARG A 5 -6.39 14.39 -14.63
C ARG A 5 -6.72 15.46 -15.67
N LEU A 6 -8.00 15.75 -15.90
CA LEU A 6 -8.43 16.81 -16.81
C LEU A 6 -8.02 18.18 -16.29
N LEU A 7 -8.23 18.46 -14.99
CA LEU A 7 -7.81 19.70 -14.34
C LEU A 7 -6.30 19.88 -14.39
N LEU A 8 -5.51 18.85 -14.08
CA LEU A 8 -4.05 18.90 -14.16
C LEU A 8 -3.56 19.22 -15.59
N ARG A 9 -4.17 18.63 -16.61
CA ARG A 9 -3.84 18.93 -18.02
C ARG A 9 -4.24 20.35 -18.41
N LYS A 10 -5.39 20.83 -17.93
CA LYS A 10 -5.85 22.21 -18.14
C LYS A 10 -4.89 23.22 -17.51
N LEU A 11 -4.45 22.97 -16.28
CA LEU A 11 -3.44 23.78 -15.59
C LEU A 11 -2.11 23.79 -16.34
N ASP A 12 -1.65 22.65 -16.86
CA ASP A 12 -0.40 22.60 -17.63
C ASP A 12 -0.48 23.47 -18.90
N ARG A 13 -1.57 23.36 -19.66
CA ARG A 13 -1.80 24.19 -20.86
C ARG A 13 -1.86 25.69 -20.52
N GLN A 14 -2.63 26.07 -19.50
CA GLN A 14 -2.74 27.46 -19.07
C GLN A 14 -1.40 28.00 -18.58
N ARG A 15 -0.62 27.21 -17.83
CA ARG A 15 0.72 27.59 -17.35
C ARG A 15 1.66 27.88 -18.52
N ARG A 16 1.67 27.02 -19.53
CA ARG A 16 2.47 27.20 -20.76
C ARG A 16 2.06 28.44 -21.53
N ALA A 17 0.76 28.61 -21.79
CA ALA A 17 0.22 29.75 -22.53
C ALA A 17 0.48 31.10 -21.82
N ASN A 18 0.37 31.14 -20.49
CA ASN A 18 0.63 32.36 -19.72
C ASN A 18 2.14 32.67 -19.55
N ASN A 19 3.03 31.71 -19.83
CA ASN A 19 4.47 31.83 -19.56
C ASN A 19 5.33 31.23 -20.69
N PRO A 20 5.14 31.64 -21.97
CA PRO A 20 5.82 31.02 -23.10
C PRO A 20 7.35 31.17 -23.01
N ASN A 21 7.83 32.29 -22.48
CA ASN A 21 9.25 32.59 -22.27
C ASN A 21 9.98 31.61 -21.34
N LYS A 22 9.25 30.78 -20.58
CA LYS A 22 9.82 29.79 -19.64
C LYS A 22 10.03 28.40 -20.23
N TYR A 23 9.67 28.21 -21.49
CA TYR A 23 9.78 26.92 -22.17
C TYR A 23 10.74 27.02 -23.35
N ASN A 24 11.50 25.94 -23.57
CA ASN A 24 12.28 25.71 -24.77
C ASN A 24 11.35 25.32 -25.93
N GLU A 25 11.88 25.34 -27.15
CA GLU A 25 11.15 24.89 -28.35
C GLU A 25 10.72 23.42 -28.25
N ASP A 26 11.55 22.58 -27.61
CA ASP A 26 11.23 21.18 -27.31
C ASP A 26 10.18 21.00 -26.18
N GLY A 27 9.68 22.10 -25.61
CA GLY A 27 8.66 22.11 -24.56
C GLY A 27 9.18 21.80 -23.15
N THR A 28 10.50 21.69 -22.96
CA THR A 28 11.13 21.58 -21.64
C THR A 28 11.20 22.93 -20.93
N ILE A 29 11.36 22.92 -19.60
CA ILE A 29 11.43 24.15 -18.80
C ILE A 29 12.84 24.75 -18.90
N LYS A 30 12.93 26.03 -19.26
CA LYS A 30 14.18 26.82 -19.20
C LYS A 30 14.59 27.00 -17.73
N ARG A 31 15.62 26.27 -17.30
CA ARG A 31 16.08 26.27 -15.90
C ARG A 31 16.79 27.55 -15.49
N GLU A 32 17.37 28.26 -16.45
CA GLU A 32 18.05 29.54 -16.26
C GLU A 32 17.08 30.70 -15.95
N ASN A 33 15.85 30.64 -16.48
CA ASN A 33 14.82 31.64 -16.19
C ASN A 33 14.23 31.39 -14.78
N LYS A 34 14.53 32.31 -13.85
CA LYS A 34 14.06 32.27 -12.45
C LYS A 34 12.88 33.19 -12.17
N ASP A 35 12.29 33.80 -13.20
CA ASP A 35 11.20 34.75 -13.02
C ASP A 35 10.01 34.09 -12.31
N ARG A 36 9.11 34.88 -11.72
CA ARG A 36 7.87 34.34 -11.15
C ARG A 36 6.91 33.94 -12.28
N SER A 37 6.19 32.83 -12.12
CA SER A 37 5.22 32.41 -13.14
C SER A 37 3.94 33.21 -13.00
N VAL A 38 3.49 33.81 -14.10
CA VAL A 38 2.23 34.53 -14.20
C VAL A 38 1.07 33.54 -14.13
N LYS A 39 0.12 33.81 -13.23
CA LYS A 39 -1.10 33.04 -13.05
C LYS A 39 -2.29 33.92 -13.38
N SER A 40 -2.99 33.62 -14.47
CA SER A 40 -4.26 34.29 -14.80
C SER A 40 -5.37 33.91 -13.81
N ASN A 41 -6.41 34.74 -13.69
CA ASN A 41 -7.56 34.44 -12.83
C ASN A 41 -8.20 33.08 -13.18
N LYS A 42 -8.25 32.73 -14.47
CA LYS A 42 -8.73 31.41 -14.95
C LYS A 42 -7.85 30.25 -14.46
N TYR A 43 -6.53 30.45 -14.40
CA TYR A 43 -5.60 29.46 -13.84
C TYR A 43 -5.83 29.28 -12.34
N ILE A 44 -5.95 30.37 -11.59
CA ILE A 44 -6.21 30.34 -10.14
C ILE A 44 -7.53 29.62 -9.84
N LYS A 45 -8.60 29.92 -10.58
CA LYS A 45 -9.89 29.22 -10.46
C LYS A 45 -9.73 27.70 -10.66
N THR A 46 -9.08 27.29 -11.74
CA THR A 46 -8.83 25.86 -12.03
C THR A 46 -7.95 25.21 -10.94
N GLN A 47 -7.00 25.96 -10.37
CA GLN A 47 -6.15 25.49 -9.28
C GLN A 47 -6.96 25.24 -7.99
N ASN A 48 -7.89 26.14 -7.68
CA ASN A 48 -8.79 26.00 -6.53
C ASN A 48 -9.77 24.83 -6.72
N GLU A 49 -10.32 24.64 -7.92
CA GLU A 49 -11.15 23.46 -8.27
C GLU A 49 -10.39 22.16 -8.00
N LEU A 50 -9.12 22.07 -8.44
CA LEU A 50 -8.27 20.92 -8.17
C LEU A 50 -8.00 20.73 -6.67
N ARG A 51 -7.75 21.82 -5.93
CA ARG A 51 -7.51 21.77 -4.48
C ARG A 51 -8.72 21.22 -3.75
N GLU A 52 -9.92 21.71 -4.05
CA GLU A 52 -11.16 21.23 -3.43
C GLU A 52 -11.42 19.75 -3.72
N LEU A 53 -11.18 19.31 -4.96
CA LEU A 53 -11.30 17.89 -5.32
C LEU A 53 -10.32 17.03 -4.49
N GLN A 54 -9.08 17.49 -4.31
CA GLN A 54 -8.08 16.77 -3.52
C GLN A 54 -8.41 16.76 -2.02
N ARG A 55 -8.97 17.86 -1.49
CA ARG A 55 -9.45 17.95 -0.10
C ARG A 55 -10.54 16.93 0.15
N LYS A 56 -11.61 16.93 -0.68
CA LYS A 56 -12.70 15.95 -0.58
C LYS A 56 -12.20 14.51 -0.61
N GLN A 57 -11.24 14.21 -1.50
CA GLN A 57 -10.61 12.88 -1.54
C GLN A 57 -9.84 12.54 -0.25
N ALA A 58 -9.19 13.51 0.38
CA ALA A 58 -8.48 13.31 1.64
C ALA A 58 -9.45 13.05 2.80
N ASP A 59 -10.53 13.81 2.87
CA ASP A 59 -11.54 13.68 3.91
C ASP A 59 -12.21 12.30 3.85
N ILE A 60 -12.64 11.86 2.65
CA ILE A 60 -13.20 10.51 2.45
C ILE A 60 -12.21 9.42 2.88
N ARG A 61 -10.92 9.54 2.50
CA ARG A 61 -9.91 8.56 2.90
C ARG A 61 -9.76 8.49 4.42
N LYS A 62 -9.73 9.66 5.08
CA LYS A 62 -9.64 9.72 6.54
C LYS A 62 -10.86 9.05 7.17
N GLN A 63 -12.06 9.40 6.73
CA GLN A 63 -13.30 8.80 7.23
C GLN A 63 -13.30 7.28 7.09
N ASN A 64 -13.00 6.75 5.90
CA ASN A 64 -12.94 5.31 5.69
C ASN A 64 -11.89 4.62 6.60
N HIS A 65 -10.76 5.28 6.86
CA HIS A 65 -9.73 4.77 7.76
C HIS A 65 -10.16 4.78 9.22
N GLU A 66 -10.92 5.79 9.66
CA GLU A 66 -11.53 5.84 10.99
C GLU A 66 -12.55 4.71 11.18
N GLU A 67 -13.42 4.50 10.20
CA GLU A 67 -14.41 3.42 10.20
C GLU A 67 -13.74 2.05 10.25
N LEU A 68 -12.73 1.82 9.41
CA LEU A 68 -11.96 0.58 9.41
C LEU A 68 -11.22 0.36 10.73
N ALA A 69 -10.62 1.40 11.31
CA ALA A 69 -9.93 1.28 12.59
C ALA A 69 -10.90 0.91 13.71
N ASN A 70 -12.09 1.52 13.75
CA ASN A 70 -13.13 1.15 14.72
C ASN A 70 -13.60 -0.29 14.55
N TYR A 71 -13.78 -0.75 13.31
CA TYR A 71 -14.14 -2.14 13.03
C TYR A 71 -13.08 -3.12 13.57
N ILE A 72 -11.80 -2.86 13.30
CA ILE A 72 -10.70 -3.72 13.78
C ILE A 72 -10.64 -3.73 15.31
N LEU A 73 -10.82 -2.58 15.97
CA LEU A 73 -10.86 -2.52 17.44
C LEU A 73 -12.02 -3.32 18.03
N GLY A 74 -13.13 -3.46 17.30
CA GLY A 74 -14.24 -4.34 17.67
C GLY A 74 -13.89 -5.84 17.58
N LEU A 75 -12.84 -6.21 16.83
CA LEU A 75 -12.36 -7.59 16.72
C LEU A 75 -11.30 -7.94 17.77
N GLY A 76 -10.50 -6.96 18.20
CA GLY A 76 -9.46 -7.16 19.20
C GLY A 76 -8.56 -5.95 19.41
N ASN A 77 -7.79 -5.97 20.50
CA ASN A 77 -6.93 -4.86 20.92
C ASN A 77 -5.42 -5.11 20.69
N LYS A 78 -4.98 -6.37 20.55
CA LYS A 78 -3.58 -6.69 20.22
C LYS A 78 -3.40 -6.78 18.71
N ILE A 79 -2.74 -5.77 18.14
CA ILE A 79 -2.61 -5.63 16.69
C ILE A 79 -1.14 -5.58 16.30
N TYR A 80 -0.75 -6.53 15.45
CA TYR A 80 0.60 -6.67 14.91
C TYR A 80 0.63 -6.26 13.44
N VAL A 81 1.65 -5.50 13.04
CA VAL A 81 1.84 -5.03 11.66
C VAL A 81 3.29 -5.13 11.24
N GLU A 82 3.52 -5.31 9.95
CA GLU A 82 4.86 -5.21 9.36
C GLU A 82 5.39 -3.77 9.44
N ASP A 83 6.63 -3.59 9.92
CA ASP A 83 7.30 -2.30 9.79
C ASP A 83 7.72 -2.07 8.33
N MET A 84 7.18 -0.99 7.74
CA MET A 84 7.29 -0.69 6.32
C MET A 84 7.81 0.71 6.07
N ASN A 85 8.86 0.83 5.25
CA ASN A 85 9.40 2.12 4.84
C ASN A 85 8.60 2.74 3.68
N TYR A 86 7.50 3.42 4.01
CA TYR A 86 6.66 4.11 3.01
C TYR A 86 7.39 5.20 2.23
N LYS A 87 8.37 5.89 2.85
CA LYS A 87 9.22 6.89 2.17
C LYS A 87 10.08 6.24 1.09
N GLY A 88 10.65 5.07 1.39
CA GLY A 88 11.37 4.23 0.43
C GLY A 88 10.47 3.81 -0.73
N LEU A 89 9.24 3.37 -0.46
CA LEU A 89 8.27 2.99 -1.50
C LEU A 89 7.82 4.18 -2.37
N GLN A 90 7.74 5.38 -1.80
CA GLN A 90 7.40 6.59 -2.55
C GLN A 90 8.47 6.96 -3.57
N SER A 91 9.74 6.65 -3.27
CA SER A 91 10.86 6.98 -4.15
C SER A 91 10.74 6.29 -5.52
N LYS A 92 11.14 7.02 -6.56
CA LYS A 92 11.20 6.50 -7.92
C LYS A 92 12.57 5.83 -8.13
N ALA A 93 12.58 4.67 -8.77
CA ALA A 93 13.83 4.03 -9.18
C ALA A 93 14.71 4.99 -10.01
N LYS A 94 16.01 5.08 -9.70
CA LYS A 94 16.96 5.93 -10.42
C LYS A 94 17.26 5.36 -11.80
N GLU A 95 17.55 4.07 -11.86
CA GLU A 95 17.94 3.39 -13.10
C GLU A 95 16.75 3.01 -13.99
N THR A 96 16.99 3.02 -15.30
CA THR A 96 16.08 2.46 -16.31
C THR A 96 16.59 1.09 -16.71
N THR A 97 15.80 0.04 -16.54
CA THR A 97 16.18 -1.31 -16.99
C THR A 97 15.56 -1.62 -18.35
N ILE A 98 16.21 -2.50 -19.11
CA ILE A 98 15.72 -3.00 -20.41
C ILE A 98 15.24 -4.43 -20.22
N ASN A 99 14.10 -4.75 -20.82
CA ASN A 99 13.58 -6.12 -20.82
C ASN A 99 14.44 -6.98 -21.77
N LYS A 100 15.17 -7.96 -21.23
CA LYS A 100 16.05 -8.84 -22.01
C LYS A 100 15.33 -9.61 -23.12
N LYS A 101 14.03 -9.93 -22.96
CA LYS A 101 13.25 -10.69 -23.96
C LYS A 101 12.70 -9.82 -25.09
N THR A 102 12.35 -8.56 -24.80
CA THR A 102 11.65 -7.69 -25.77
C THR A 102 12.47 -6.49 -26.24
N GLY A 103 13.64 -6.23 -25.66
CA GLY A 103 14.48 -5.06 -25.95
C GLY A 103 13.88 -3.71 -25.51
N LYS A 104 12.66 -3.69 -24.97
CA LYS A 104 11.95 -2.46 -24.58
C LYS A 104 12.40 -1.97 -23.20
N TYR A 105 12.43 -0.64 -23.03
CA TYR A 105 12.64 -0.03 -21.71
C TYR A 105 11.50 -0.37 -20.74
N ASN A 106 11.86 -0.85 -19.56
CA ASN A 106 10.91 -1.10 -18.49
C ASN A 106 10.44 0.22 -17.88
N LYS A 107 9.17 0.22 -17.43
CA LYS A 107 8.65 1.32 -16.62
C LYS A 107 9.35 1.32 -15.27
N LYS A 108 9.92 2.46 -14.90
CA LYS A 108 10.46 2.68 -13.55
C LYS A 108 9.37 2.45 -12.50
N LYS A 109 9.70 1.70 -11.45
CA LYS A 109 8.85 1.46 -10.28
C LYS A 109 8.46 2.80 -9.63
N ARG A 110 7.16 3.00 -9.39
CA ARG A 110 6.58 4.23 -8.80
C ARG A 110 5.33 3.87 -7.99
N PHE A 111 5.39 3.94 -6.66
CA PHE A 111 4.22 3.72 -5.81
C PHE A 111 3.58 5.00 -5.28
N GLY A 112 4.15 6.18 -5.55
CA GLY A 112 3.64 7.45 -5.01
C GLY A 112 2.15 7.69 -5.29
N LYS A 113 1.64 7.30 -6.47
CA LYS A 113 0.20 7.41 -6.76
C LYS A 113 -0.64 6.46 -5.90
N SER A 114 -0.22 5.20 -5.78
CA SER A 114 -0.93 4.21 -4.95
C SER A 114 -0.90 4.59 -3.48
N LEU A 115 0.24 5.04 -2.97
CA LEU A 115 0.40 5.53 -1.60
C LEU A 115 -0.47 6.77 -1.33
N ALA A 116 -0.53 7.71 -2.27
CA ALA A 116 -1.41 8.88 -2.13
C ALA A 116 -2.90 8.50 -2.11
N ASN A 117 -3.29 7.44 -2.84
CA ASN A 117 -4.67 6.99 -2.95
C ASN A 117 -5.10 6.06 -1.80
N LYS A 118 -4.20 5.24 -1.24
CA LYS A 118 -4.51 4.27 -0.18
C LYS A 118 -4.10 4.76 1.21
N ALA A 119 -3.07 5.60 1.29
CA ALA A 119 -2.57 6.21 2.52
C ALA A 119 -2.41 5.24 3.72
N PRO A 120 -1.71 4.09 3.57
CA PRO A 120 -1.60 3.09 4.63
C PRO A 120 -0.95 3.64 5.91
N SER A 121 0.05 4.52 5.78
CA SER A 121 0.66 5.17 6.95
C SER A 121 -0.34 6.00 7.76
N MET A 122 -1.30 6.68 7.10
CA MET A 122 -2.34 7.45 7.80
C MET A 122 -3.28 6.51 8.55
N PHE A 123 -3.65 5.39 7.93
CA PHE A 123 -4.46 4.37 8.58
C PHE A 123 -3.79 3.81 9.83
N LEU A 124 -2.50 3.43 9.75
CA LEU A 124 -1.76 2.93 10.91
C LEU A 124 -1.65 3.98 12.02
N THR A 125 -1.48 5.26 11.69
CA THR A 125 -1.49 6.35 12.68
C THR A 125 -2.85 6.49 13.36
N ILE A 126 -3.95 6.43 12.62
CA ILE A 126 -5.31 6.51 13.19
C ILE A 126 -5.54 5.32 14.13
N LEU A 127 -5.20 4.11 13.69
CA LEU A 127 -5.35 2.90 14.47
C LEU A 127 -4.52 2.94 15.77
N ASP A 128 -3.24 3.30 15.67
CA ASP A 128 -2.34 3.42 16.82
C ASP A 128 -2.81 4.47 17.83
N ASN A 129 -3.32 5.63 17.37
CA ASN A 129 -3.88 6.65 18.26
C ASN A 129 -5.09 6.12 19.06
N LYS A 130 -5.95 5.33 18.43
CA LYS A 130 -7.12 4.74 19.11
C LYS A 130 -6.72 3.62 20.07
N LEU A 131 -5.74 2.80 19.71
CA LEU A 131 -5.17 1.79 20.62
C LEU A 131 -4.60 2.46 21.87
N LYS A 132 -3.83 3.54 21.70
CA LYS A 132 -3.25 4.33 22.79
C LYS A 132 -4.29 4.95 23.72
N PHE A 133 -5.42 5.38 23.17
CA PHE A 133 -6.53 5.85 23.97
C PHE A 133 -7.08 4.76 24.92
N ASN A 134 -6.96 3.48 24.52
CA ASN A 134 -7.38 2.32 25.30
C ASN A 134 -6.23 1.66 26.09
N GLY A 135 -5.07 2.33 26.23
CA GLY A 135 -3.91 1.80 26.95
C GLY A 135 -3.11 0.72 26.22
N GLU A 136 -3.35 0.53 24.92
CA GLU A 136 -2.63 -0.42 24.06
C GLU A 136 -1.79 0.32 23.01
N GLU A 137 -1.01 -0.41 22.21
CA GLU A 137 -0.24 0.18 21.11
C GLU A 137 -0.19 -0.73 19.88
N LEU A 138 0.20 -0.15 18.74
CA LEU A 138 0.40 -0.91 17.52
C LEU A 138 1.78 -1.59 17.52
N TYR A 139 1.81 -2.93 17.55
CA TYR A 139 3.04 -3.71 17.55
C TYR A 139 3.64 -3.82 16.14
N LYS A 140 4.75 -3.13 15.91
CA LYS A 140 5.47 -3.19 14.63
C LYS A 140 6.53 -4.28 14.68
N ILE A 141 6.37 -5.31 13.87
CA ILE A 141 7.34 -6.39 13.77
C ILE A 141 8.51 -6.02 12.87
N ASP A 142 9.68 -6.57 13.17
CA ASP A 142 10.84 -6.46 12.30
C ASP A 142 10.66 -7.37 11.08
N THR A 143 10.13 -6.78 10.00
CA THR A 143 9.87 -7.44 8.73
C THR A 143 11.13 -8.10 8.14
N TRP A 144 12.32 -7.54 8.39
CA TRP A 144 13.57 -8.07 7.86
C TRP A 144 14.03 -9.32 8.60
N SER A 145 13.83 -9.37 9.91
CA SER A 145 14.13 -10.55 10.72
C SER A 145 13.07 -11.65 10.53
N VAL A 146 11.79 -11.29 10.60
CA VAL A 146 10.66 -12.25 10.58
C VAL A 146 10.42 -12.87 9.21
N LYS A 147 10.50 -12.09 8.12
CA LYS A 147 10.25 -12.53 6.72
C LYS A 147 9.01 -13.46 6.57
N ALA A 148 7.88 -13.08 7.18
CA ALA A 148 6.69 -13.93 7.30
C ALA A 148 6.22 -14.52 5.96
N SER A 149 6.24 -13.75 4.88
CA SER A 149 5.85 -14.22 3.54
C SER A 149 6.71 -15.38 2.98
N GLN A 150 7.90 -15.57 3.53
CA GLN A 150 8.86 -16.60 3.11
C GLN A 150 8.92 -17.78 4.09
N TYR A 151 8.63 -17.56 5.37
CA TYR A 151 8.78 -18.59 6.39
C TYR A 151 7.73 -19.70 6.29
N ASN A 152 8.14 -20.95 6.52
CA ASN A 152 7.30 -22.13 6.64
C ASN A 152 7.47 -22.73 8.05
N HIS A 153 6.41 -22.69 8.88
CA HIS A 153 6.47 -23.17 10.26
C HIS A 153 6.53 -24.70 10.38
N ILE A 154 6.09 -25.44 9.34
CA ILE A 154 6.13 -26.90 9.33
C ILE A 154 7.58 -27.37 9.12
N GLU A 155 8.20 -26.88 8.04
CA GLU A 155 9.56 -27.26 7.66
C GLU A 155 10.67 -26.50 8.39
N ASP A 156 10.32 -25.40 9.06
CA ASP A 156 11.26 -24.47 9.69
C ASP A 156 12.25 -23.82 8.73
N LYS A 157 11.76 -23.45 7.54
CA LYS A 157 12.59 -22.94 6.45
C LYS A 157 12.02 -21.66 5.87
N TYR A 158 12.92 -20.82 5.38
CA TYR A 158 12.58 -19.63 4.58
C TYR A 158 12.63 -19.99 3.10
N ILE A 159 11.46 -20.08 2.48
CA ILE A 159 11.30 -20.41 1.06
C ILE A 159 10.95 -19.11 0.34
N LYS A 160 11.83 -18.68 -0.57
CA LYS A 160 11.56 -17.52 -1.43
C LYS A 160 10.43 -17.87 -2.40
N LYS A 161 9.48 -16.95 -2.54
CA LYS A 161 8.32 -17.08 -3.43
C LYS A 161 8.27 -15.94 -4.41
N ASP A 162 7.79 -16.23 -5.61
CA ASP A 162 7.56 -15.20 -6.61
C ASP A 162 6.32 -14.36 -6.28
N LEU A 163 6.25 -13.13 -6.80
CA LEU A 163 5.15 -12.21 -6.46
C LEU A 163 3.78 -12.73 -6.89
N ASN A 164 3.72 -13.53 -7.96
CA ASN A 164 2.52 -14.17 -8.50
C ASN A 164 2.10 -15.44 -7.73
N GLU A 165 2.97 -16.02 -6.91
CA GLU A 165 2.66 -17.21 -6.11
C GLU A 165 1.85 -16.82 -4.88
N ARG A 166 0.52 -16.85 -5.01
CA ARG A 166 -0.41 -16.34 -3.99
C ARG A 166 -0.86 -17.38 -2.96
N TRP A 167 -0.44 -18.62 -3.11
CA TRP A 167 -0.80 -19.75 -2.27
C TRP A 167 0.45 -20.49 -1.79
N ASN A 168 0.46 -20.89 -0.54
CA ASN A 168 1.42 -21.85 0.00
C ASN A 168 0.84 -23.25 -0.20
N ASP A 169 1.64 -24.14 -0.78
CA ASP A 169 1.28 -25.53 -0.98
C ASP A 169 1.95 -26.38 0.10
N PHE A 170 1.15 -27.10 0.88
CA PHE A 170 1.60 -28.01 1.94
C PHE A 170 1.37 -29.48 1.56
N GLY A 171 1.12 -29.77 0.28
CA GLY A 171 0.75 -31.10 -0.20
C GLY A 171 -0.75 -31.31 -0.13
N ASP A 172 -1.25 -31.68 1.05
CA ASP A 172 -2.67 -32.06 1.23
C ASP A 172 -3.63 -30.85 1.17
N TYR A 173 -3.11 -29.66 1.43
CA TYR A 173 -3.90 -28.43 1.45
C TYR A 173 -3.08 -27.21 1.02
N LYS A 174 -3.80 -26.14 0.67
CA LYS A 174 -3.21 -24.85 0.30
C LYS A 174 -3.73 -23.75 1.21
N ILE A 175 -2.82 -22.85 1.61
CA ILE A 175 -3.15 -21.68 2.43
C ILE A 175 -2.80 -20.41 1.67
N GLN A 176 -3.71 -19.44 1.64
CA GLN A 176 -3.48 -18.17 0.97
C GLN A 176 -2.32 -17.41 1.63
N ARG A 177 -1.42 -16.85 0.81
CA ARG A 177 -0.12 -16.34 1.26
C ARG A 177 -0.20 -15.21 2.28
N ASP A 178 -1.08 -14.24 2.08
CA ASP A 178 -1.21 -13.09 2.97
C ASP A 178 -1.85 -13.52 4.29
N LEU A 179 -2.90 -14.35 4.26
CA LEU A 179 -3.54 -14.90 5.45
C LEU A 179 -2.54 -15.74 6.27
N TYR A 180 -1.72 -16.55 5.60
CA TYR A 180 -0.66 -17.30 6.25
C TYR A 180 0.41 -16.37 6.86
N SER A 181 0.78 -15.30 6.16
CA SER A 181 1.72 -14.30 6.70
C SER A 181 1.14 -13.63 7.94
N SER A 182 -0.13 -13.24 7.93
CA SER A 182 -0.84 -12.68 9.10
C SER A 182 -0.89 -13.67 10.27
N PHE A 183 -1.13 -14.95 10.01
CA PHE A 183 -1.09 -16.00 11.02
C PHE A 183 0.30 -16.13 11.66
N LEU A 184 1.37 -16.09 10.87
CA LEU A 184 2.73 -16.12 11.40
C LEU A 184 3.05 -14.87 12.23
N ILE A 185 2.59 -13.70 11.77
CA ILE A 185 2.77 -12.41 12.47
C ILE A 185 2.02 -12.41 13.81
N MET A 186 0.82 -12.99 13.88
CA MET A 186 0.07 -13.14 15.13
C MET A 186 0.82 -14.00 16.16
N ASN A 187 1.68 -14.90 15.70
CA ASN A 187 2.44 -15.84 16.53
C ASN A 187 3.92 -15.44 16.69
N VAL A 188 4.26 -14.15 16.63
CA VAL A 188 5.62 -13.68 16.93
C VAL A 188 5.90 -13.69 18.43
N LYS A 189 7.17 -13.88 18.79
CA LYS A 189 7.61 -13.71 20.18
C LYS A 189 7.53 -12.25 20.60
N ASN A 190 7.56 -12.00 21.91
CA ASN A 190 7.50 -10.65 22.51
C ASN A 190 8.60 -9.70 22.04
N ASN A 191 9.72 -10.22 21.50
CA ASN A 191 10.79 -9.40 20.92
C ASN A 191 10.46 -8.85 19.51
N LEU A 192 9.33 -9.27 18.91
CA LEU A 192 8.81 -8.87 17.61
C LEU A 192 9.74 -9.16 16.41
N LYS A 193 10.71 -10.07 16.57
CA LYS A 193 11.77 -10.35 15.58
C LYS A 193 11.77 -11.78 15.07
N GLU A 194 11.13 -12.70 15.78
CA GLU A 194 11.11 -14.12 15.44
C GLU A 194 9.73 -14.72 15.70
N ILE A 195 9.42 -15.76 14.93
CA ILE A 195 8.16 -16.49 15.02
C ILE A 195 8.27 -17.52 16.16
N ASP A 196 7.25 -17.60 17.00
CA ASP A 196 7.08 -18.69 17.94
C ASP A 196 6.47 -19.89 17.21
N ARG A 197 7.35 -20.77 16.72
CA ARG A 197 6.96 -21.99 16.00
C ARG A 197 6.10 -22.92 16.87
N GLY A 198 6.36 -22.99 18.17
CA GLY A 198 5.57 -23.80 19.10
C GLY A 198 4.13 -23.27 19.20
N LEU A 199 3.97 -21.96 19.26
CA LEU A 199 2.65 -21.33 19.24
C LEU A 199 1.95 -21.47 17.87
N CYS A 200 2.70 -21.45 16.77
CA CYS A 200 2.16 -21.74 15.44
C CYS A 200 1.49 -23.12 15.42
N PHE A 201 2.19 -24.18 15.85
CA PHE A 201 1.58 -25.52 15.88
C PHE A 201 0.33 -25.59 16.76
N LYS A 202 0.33 -24.91 17.91
CA LYS A 202 -0.82 -24.87 18.82
C LYS A 202 -2.05 -24.16 18.24
N THR A 203 -1.86 -23.17 17.36
CA THR A 203 -2.94 -22.30 16.85
C THR A 203 -3.32 -22.58 15.40
N PHE A 204 -2.55 -23.41 14.69
CA PHE A 204 -2.71 -23.62 13.25
C PHE A 204 -4.06 -24.23 12.87
N ASP A 205 -4.54 -25.25 13.59
CA ASP A 205 -5.80 -25.94 13.24
C ASP A 205 -7.01 -25.01 13.29
N ASN A 206 -7.08 -24.16 14.31
CA ASN A 206 -8.13 -23.14 14.42
C ASN A 206 -8.01 -22.11 13.30
N PHE A 207 -6.78 -21.62 13.03
CA PHE A 207 -6.53 -20.71 11.91
C PHE A 207 -6.96 -21.33 10.58
N LYS A 208 -6.60 -22.59 10.30
CA LYS A 208 -6.95 -23.29 9.05
C LYS A 208 -8.46 -23.39 8.88
N THR A 209 -9.18 -23.73 9.95
CA THR A 209 -10.65 -23.81 9.92
C THR A 209 -11.28 -22.47 9.57
N LEU A 210 -10.79 -21.37 10.15
CA LEU A 210 -11.27 -20.02 9.87
C LEU A 210 -10.86 -19.54 8.47
N HIS A 211 -9.64 -19.84 8.05
CA HIS A 211 -9.13 -19.58 6.71
C HIS A 211 -10.02 -20.22 5.65
N ASP A 212 -10.30 -21.53 5.77
CA ASP A 212 -11.06 -22.26 4.75
C ASP A 212 -12.49 -21.71 4.63
N LYS A 213 -13.13 -21.37 5.76
CA LYS A 213 -14.43 -20.69 5.78
C LYS A 213 -14.39 -19.33 5.06
N GLU A 214 -13.36 -18.53 5.32
CA GLU A 214 -13.23 -17.20 4.73
C GLU A 214 -12.93 -17.27 3.23
N ILE A 215 -12.10 -18.22 2.79
CA ILE A 215 -11.85 -18.47 1.38
C ILE A 215 -13.14 -18.85 0.65
N GLU A 216 -13.93 -19.75 1.22
CA GLU A 216 -15.22 -20.13 0.63
C GLU A 216 -16.20 -18.96 0.61
N ARG A 217 -16.26 -18.15 1.67
CA ARG A 217 -17.07 -16.92 1.69
C ARG A 217 -16.67 -15.97 0.56
N ILE A 218 -15.37 -15.74 0.35
CA ILE A 218 -14.88 -14.84 -0.69
C ILE A 218 -15.21 -15.37 -2.08
N LYS A 219 -14.99 -16.67 -2.35
CA LYS A 219 -15.30 -17.29 -3.66
C LYS A 219 -16.78 -17.21 -4.03
N HIS A 220 -17.66 -17.30 -3.04
CA HIS A 220 -19.12 -17.21 -3.23
C HIS A 220 -19.65 -15.78 -3.10
N SER A 221 -18.79 -14.81 -2.78
CA SER A 221 -19.20 -13.40 -2.74
C SER A 221 -19.27 -12.82 -4.16
N ASN A 222 -20.23 -11.93 -4.39
CA ASN A 222 -20.29 -11.14 -5.62
C ASN A 222 -19.29 -9.96 -5.62
N ASP A 223 -18.45 -9.88 -4.59
CA ASP A 223 -17.49 -8.79 -4.42
C ASP A 223 -16.27 -9.00 -5.31
N LYS A 224 -15.81 -7.91 -5.94
CA LYS A 224 -14.58 -7.95 -6.73
C LYS A 224 -13.37 -8.03 -5.82
N THR A 225 -12.66 -9.15 -5.85
CA THR A 225 -11.35 -9.29 -5.21
C THR A 225 -10.29 -8.45 -5.93
N ILE A 226 -9.25 -8.05 -5.19
CA ILE A 226 -8.07 -7.44 -5.80
C ILE A 226 -7.27 -8.55 -6.51
N SER A 227 -6.80 -8.29 -7.73
CA SER A 227 -6.04 -9.29 -8.52
C SER A 227 -4.80 -9.81 -7.80
N SER A 228 -4.25 -9.03 -6.86
CA SER A 228 -3.12 -9.42 -6.04
C SER A 228 -3.46 -10.43 -4.95
N MET A 229 -4.73 -10.70 -4.66
CA MET A 229 -5.16 -11.65 -3.61
C MET A 229 -4.98 -13.10 -4.08
N GLY A 230 -5.17 -13.35 -5.38
CA GLY A 230 -5.04 -14.67 -6.00
C GLY A 230 -6.16 -15.64 -5.65
N ILE A 231 -7.35 -15.11 -5.34
CA ILE A 231 -8.60 -15.84 -5.09
C ILE A 231 -9.57 -15.49 -6.20
#